data_AF-G3HSF1-F1
#
_entry.id   AF-G3HSF1-F1
#
_cell.length_a   1.000
_cell.length_b   1.000
_cell.length_c   1.000
_cell.angle_alpha   90.00
_cell.angle_beta   90.00
_cell.angle_gamma   90.00
#
_symmetry.space_group_name_H-M   'P 1'
#
loop_
_entity.id
_entity.type
_entity.pdbx_description
1 polymer ?
#
loop_
_entity_poly.entity_id
_entity_poly.type
_entity_poly.pdbx_seq_one_letter_code
_entity_poly.pdbx_strand_id
1 'polypeptide(L)'
;MSNCPVAVTESTPRRRTRIQVFWIAPPTGTGCVILKASIVQKRIIYFQDEGSLTKKLCEQDPSLDGVTDRPILDCCACGTAKYRLTFYGNWSEKTHPKDYPRRANHWSAIIGGSHSKNYVLWEYGGYASEGVKQVAELGSPVKMEEEIRQQFSGVFSRKSGPAVPPPGAPEFLVLSLT
;
A
#
# COMPACT_ATOMS: atom_id res chain seq x y z
N MET A 1 -36.33 -16.90 -1.15
CA MET A 1 -35.09 -17.67 -0.89
C MET A 1 -34.87 -17.69 0.60
N SER A 2 -34.74 -18.90 1.14
CA SER A 2 -34.74 -19.28 2.55
C SER A 2 -33.93 -18.36 3.48
N ASN A 3 -34.60 -17.72 4.44
CA ASN A 3 -33.98 -17.03 5.56
C ASN A 3 -33.18 -18.04 6.38
N CYS A 4 -31.86 -18.05 6.20
CA CYS A 4 -30.94 -18.79 7.05
C CYS A 4 -30.49 -17.85 8.18
N PRO A 5 -30.95 -18.04 9.43
CA PRO A 5 -30.69 -17.07 10.51
C PRO A 5 -29.21 -16.96 10.88
N VAL A 6 -28.42 -17.99 10.56
CA VAL A 6 -26.97 -18.04 10.81
C VAL A 6 -26.14 -17.46 9.66
N ALA A 7 -26.77 -17.09 8.54
CA ALA A 7 -26.11 -16.46 7.41
C ALA A 7 -26.25 -14.94 7.49
N VAL A 8 -25.19 -14.22 7.13
CA VAL A 8 -25.22 -12.76 6.99
C VAL A 8 -25.65 -12.41 5.57
N THR A 9 -26.68 -11.57 5.45
CA THR A 9 -27.17 -11.06 4.16
C THR A 9 -27.22 -9.54 4.15
N GLU A 10 -27.40 -8.95 2.97
CA GLU A 10 -27.59 -7.52 2.83
C GLU A 10 -28.91 -7.05 3.47
N SER A 11 -28.89 -5.88 4.12
CA SER A 11 -30.10 -5.25 4.63
C SER A 11 -30.86 -4.47 3.55
N THR A 12 -30.14 -3.95 2.55
CA THR A 12 -30.68 -3.13 1.47
C THR A 12 -29.93 -3.39 0.16
N PRO A 13 -30.64 -3.54 -0.97
CA PRO A 13 -30.02 -3.82 -2.28
C PRO A 13 -29.43 -2.55 -2.91
N ARG A 14 -28.41 -1.97 -2.26
CA ARG A 14 -27.62 -0.84 -2.77
C ARG A 14 -26.26 -1.33 -3.25
N ARG A 15 -25.69 -0.65 -4.25
CA ARG A 15 -24.32 -0.92 -4.72
C ARG A 15 -23.33 -0.63 -3.59
N ARG A 16 -22.45 -1.59 -3.29
CA ARG A 16 -21.39 -1.47 -2.28
C ARG A 16 -20.08 -1.99 -2.85
N THR A 17 -18.98 -1.37 -2.44
CA THR A 17 -17.61 -1.80 -2.77
C THR A 17 -16.96 -2.58 -1.64
N ARG A 18 -17.47 -2.47 -0.40
CA ARG A 18 -16.96 -3.17 0.79
C ARG A 18 -18.06 -3.41 1.83
N ILE A 19 -17.97 -4.54 2.53
CA ILE A 19 -18.76 -4.88 3.73
C ILE A 19 -17.84 -5.50 4.78
N GLN A 20 -18.23 -5.46 6.05
CA GLN A 20 -17.47 -6.04 7.15
C GLN A 20 -18.42 -6.58 8.21
N VAL A 21 -18.06 -7.71 8.80
CA VAL A 21 -18.77 -8.34 9.91
C VAL A 21 -17.77 -9.00 10.85
N PHE A 22 -18.16 -9.13 12.11
CA PHE A 22 -17.42 -9.93 13.08
C PHE A 22 -17.89 -11.39 13.01
N TRP A 23 -16.93 -12.30 13.14
CA TRP A 23 -17.17 -13.72 13.29
C TRP A 23 -16.42 -14.20 14.54
N ILE A 24 -17.10 -14.97 15.38
CA ILE A 24 -16.54 -15.52 16.61
C ILE A 24 -16.12 -16.95 16.31
N ALA A 25 -14.84 -17.25 16.55
CA ALA A 25 -14.29 -18.59 16.32
C ALA A 25 -14.96 -19.61 17.26
N PRO A 26 -15.26 -20.84 16.78
CA PRO A 26 -15.82 -21.88 17.60
C PRO A 26 -14.80 -22.40 18.62
N PRO A 27 -15.23 -23.20 19.63
CA PRO A 27 -14.33 -23.84 20.57
C PRO A 27 -13.29 -24.74 19.89
N THR A 28 -12.18 -25.00 20.58
CA THR A 28 -11.15 -25.92 20.13
C THR A 28 -11.69 -27.34 19.95
N GLY A 29 -11.16 -28.08 18.96
CA GLY A 29 -11.64 -29.38 18.52
C GLY A 29 -12.78 -29.34 17.49
N THR A 30 -13.20 -28.15 17.02
CA THR A 30 -14.21 -28.02 15.96
C THR A 30 -13.61 -28.28 14.56
N GLY A 31 -12.29 -28.14 14.43
CA GLY A 31 -11.58 -28.33 13.18
C GLY A 31 -11.68 -27.13 12.25
N CYS A 32 -11.52 -27.35 10.94
CA CYS A 32 -11.47 -26.26 9.98
C CYS A 32 -12.85 -25.70 9.64
N VAL A 33 -13.01 -24.38 9.78
CA VAL A 33 -14.20 -23.63 9.36
C VAL A 33 -13.99 -23.06 7.96
N ILE A 34 -15.03 -23.09 7.13
CA ILE A 34 -15.01 -22.53 5.78
C ILE A 34 -16.03 -21.38 5.72
N LEU A 35 -15.53 -20.16 5.50
CA LEU A 35 -16.34 -18.98 5.22
C LEU A 35 -16.57 -18.90 3.72
N LYS A 36 -17.83 -18.92 3.27
CA LYS A 36 -18.22 -18.77 1.87
C LYS A 36 -19.04 -17.49 1.68
N ALA A 37 -18.75 -16.74 0.62
CA ALA A 37 -19.48 -15.54 0.23
C ALA A 37 -20.12 -15.70 -1.16
N SER A 38 -21.32 -15.13 -1.34
CA SER A 38 -21.99 -15.01 -2.64
C SER A 38 -22.22 -13.55 -2.95
N ILE A 39 -21.95 -13.12 -4.19
CA ILE A 39 -22.09 -11.72 -4.60
C ILE A 39 -23.10 -11.64 -5.74
N VAL A 40 -24.07 -10.72 -5.63
CA VAL A 40 -25.02 -10.44 -6.71
C VAL A 40 -24.66 -9.14 -7.41
N GLN A 41 -24.39 -9.19 -8.71
CA GLN A 41 -24.18 -8.00 -9.54
C GLN A 41 -25.25 -7.93 -10.63
N LYS A 42 -26.09 -6.90 -10.58
CA LYS A 42 -27.28 -6.71 -11.43
C LYS A 42 -28.31 -7.86 -11.29
N ARG A 43 -28.19 -8.91 -12.11
CA ARG A 43 -29.09 -10.08 -12.15
C ARG A 43 -28.35 -11.42 -12.04
N ILE A 44 -27.02 -11.39 -11.91
CA ILE A 44 -26.18 -12.60 -11.87
C ILE A 44 -25.69 -12.78 -10.44
N ILE A 45 -25.92 -13.97 -9.89
CA ILE A 45 -25.39 -14.42 -8.60
C ILE A 45 -24.07 -15.13 -8.88
N TYR A 46 -22.97 -14.60 -8.37
CA TYR A 46 -21.66 -15.23 -8.40
C TYR A 46 -21.45 -16.03 -7.11
N PHE A 47 -21.14 -17.31 -7.26
CA PHE A 47 -20.75 -18.21 -6.19
C PHE A 47 -19.51 -18.98 -6.64
N GLN A 48 -18.57 -19.21 -5.73
CA GLN A 48 -17.39 -20.02 -5.97
C GLN A 48 -17.17 -20.92 -4.76
N ASP A 49 -17.14 -22.24 -4.99
CA ASP A 49 -16.79 -23.20 -3.93
C ASP A 49 -15.32 -23.11 -3.54
N GLU A 50 -14.45 -22.68 -4.47
CA GLU A 50 -13.02 -22.48 -4.28
C GLU A 50 -12.59 -21.19 -5.00
N GLY A 51 -11.83 -20.31 -4.33
CA GLY A 51 -11.41 -19.03 -4.89
C GLY A 51 -11.46 -17.87 -3.90
N SER A 52 -11.51 -16.64 -4.40
CA SER A 52 -11.45 -15.41 -3.58
C SER A 52 -12.69 -15.18 -2.71
N LEU A 53 -13.78 -15.92 -2.95
CA LEU A 53 -15.01 -15.87 -2.17
C LEU A 53 -15.11 -16.96 -1.09
N THR A 54 -14.09 -17.80 -0.96
CA THR A 54 -14.03 -18.87 0.04
C THR A 54 -12.74 -18.78 0.86
N LYS A 55 -12.86 -18.73 2.18
CA LYS A 55 -11.72 -18.71 3.11
C LYS A 55 -11.84 -19.85 4.11
N LYS A 56 -10.85 -20.75 4.11
CA LYS A 56 -10.72 -21.82 5.11
C LYS A 56 -9.81 -21.35 6.25
N LEU A 57 -10.27 -21.53 7.49
CA LEU A 57 -9.57 -21.23 8.73
C LEU A 57 -9.52 -22.52 9.55
N CYS A 58 -8.35 -22.91 10.03
CA CYS A 58 -8.17 -24.12 10.84
C CYS A 58 -7.58 -23.77 12.20
N GLU A 59 -7.79 -24.65 13.17
CA GLU A 59 -7.07 -24.62 14.44
C GLU A 59 -5.57 -24.79 14.19
N GLN A 60 -4.76 -24.12 15.00
CA GLN A 60 -3.32 -24.11 14.86
C GLN A 60 -2.74 -25.45 15.34
N ASP A 61 -1.84 -26.04 14.55
CA ASP A 61 -1.18 -27.30 14.90
C ASP A 61 -0.15 -27.06 16.03
N PRO A 62 -0.28 -27.71 17.20
CA PRO A 62 0.67 -27.56 18.31
C PRO A 62 2.05 -28.18 18.01
N SER A 63 2.22 -28.93 16.92
CA SER A 63 3.53 -29.47 16.50
C SER A 63 4.44 -28.45 15.80
N LEU A 64 3.99 -27.20 15.62
CA LEU A 64 4.80 -26.08 15.16
C LEU A 64 5.22 -25.13 16.30
N ASP A 65 5.03 -25.54 17.56
CA ASP A 65 5.45 -24.82 18.78
C ASP A 65 6.97 -24.90 19.04
N GLY A 66 7.78 -24.64 18.01
CA GLY A 66 9.24 -24.55 18.10
C GLY A 66 9.83 -23.34 17.39
N VAL A 67 9.03 -22.56 16.66
CA VAL A 67 9.45 -21.28 16.08
C VAL A 67 8.65 -20.22 16.78
N THR A 68 9.29 -19.62 17.79
CA THR A 68 8.86 -18.41 18.48
C THR A 68 8.03 -17.51 17.58
N ASP A 69 6.91 -17.03 18.09
CA ASP A 69 6.12 -15.89 17.60
C ASP A 69 6.92 -14.57 17.72
N ARG A 70 8.17 -14.60 17.27
CA ARG A 70 8.88 -13.43 16.78
C ARG A 70 8.32 -13.24 15.38
N PRO A 71 7.83 -12.04 15.01
CA PRO A 71 7.53 -11.78 13.60
C PRO A 71 8.78 -12.20 12.84
N ILE A 72 8.62 -13.13 11.89
CA ILE A 72 9.71 -13.54 11.00
C ILE A 72 10.40 -12.24 10.59
N LEU A 73 11.67 -12.12 10.95
CA LEU A 73 12.47 -10.97 10.57
C LEU A 73 12.46 -10.97 9.04
N ASP A 74 11.65 -10.06 8.48
CA ASP A 74 11.42 -9.92 7.04
C ASP A 74 12.73 -9.56 6.31
N CYS A 75 13.76 -9.19 7.07
CA CYS A 75 15.12 -8.99 6.63
C CYS A 75 16.10 -9.86 7.46
N CYS A 76 16.87 -10.72 6.79
CA CYS A 76 17.96 -11.50 7.36
C CYS A 76 19.35 -10.98 6.98
N ALA A 77 19.42 -9.81 6.34
CA ALA A 77 20.68 -9.21 5.92
C ALA A 77 21.47 -8.68 7.13
N CYS A 78 22.78 -8.89 7.12
CA CYS A 78 23.70 -8.35 8.12
C CYS A 78 24.41 -7.11 7.57
N GLY A 79 24.52 -6.06 8.39
CA GLY A 79 25.24 -4.83 8.04
C GLY A 79 24.38 -3.79 7.32
N THR A 80 25.02 -2.79 6.72
CA THR A 80 24.32 -1.69 6.03
C THR A 80 24.67 -1.69 4.55
N ALA A 81 23.73 -1.27 3.71
CA ALA A 81 23.91 -1.17 2.27
C ALA A 81 23.58 0.23 1.76
N LYS A 82 24.43 0.75 0.87
CA LYS A 82 24.24 2.06 0.24
C LYS A 82 23.75 1.89 -1.19
N TYR A 83 22.66 2.56 -1.53
CA TYR A 83 22.05 2.52 -2.84
C TYR A 83 22.04 3.90 -3.48
N ARG A 84 22.11 3.93 -4.81
CA ARG A 84 21.91 5.13 -5.61
C ARG A 84 20.59 5.04 -6.35
N LEU A 85 19.58 5.78 -5.89
CA LEU A 85 18.30 5.89 -6.59
C LEU A 85 18.42 6.96 -7.67
N THR A 86 17.97 6.62 -8.86
CA THR A 86 17.97 7.51 -10.03
C THR A 86 16.56 7.63 -10.57
N PHE A 87 16.05 8.84 -10.65
CA PHE A 87 14.73 9.10 -11.22
C PHE A 87 14.83 9.50 -12.69
N TYR A 88 14.04 8.85 -13.54
CA TYR A 88 13.94 9.15 -14.96
C TYR A 88 12.50 9.58 -15.28
N GLY A 89 12.32 10.87 -15.59
CA GLY A 89 11.04 11.42 -16.00
C GLY A 89 10.73 11.11 -17.47
N ASN A 90 9.72 10.28 -17.72
CA ASN A 90 9.25 9.94 -19.08
C ASN A 90 8.05 10.80 -19.54
N TRP A 91 7.73 11.86 -18.78
CA TRP A 91 6.65 12.79 -19.10
C TRP A 91 7.15 13.89 -20.04
N SER A 92 6.68 13.85 -21.29
CA SER A 92 7.06 14.79 -22.34
C SER A 92 5.88 15.09 -23.25
N GLU A 93 5.97 16.17 -24.03
CA GLU A 93 4.95 16.52 -25.03
C GLU A 93 4.72 15.39 -26.05
N LYS A 94 5.78 14.63 -26.40
CA LYS A 94 5.67 13.52 -27.34
C LYS A 94 4.95 12.30 -26.74
N THR A 95 5.24 11.97 -25.49
CA THR A 95 4.67 10.79 -24.82
C THR A 95 3.25 11.08 -24.29
N HIS A 96 2.98 12.32 -23.90
CA HIS A 96 1.72 12.76 -23.31
C HIS A 96 1.27 14.10 -23.95
N PRO A 97 0.80 14.08 -25.21
CA PRO A 97 0.53 15.31 -25.97
C PRO A 97 -0.74 16.05 -25.52
N LYS A 98 -1.71 15.33 -24.95
CA LYS A 98 -2.98 15.93 -24.53
C LYS A 98 -2.76 16.85 -23.32
N ASP A 99 -3.12 18.12 -23.49
CA ASP A 99 -3.06 19.17 -22.46
C ASP A 99 -1.67 19.34 -21.80
N TYR A 100 -0.59 19.08 -22.54
CA TYR A 100 0.77 19.17 -22.01
C TYR A 100 1.17 20.61 -21.66
N PRO A 101 1.59 20.91 -20.42
CA PRO A 101 1.96 22.25 -20.01
C PRO A 101 3.37 22.62 -20.52
N ARG A 102 3.45 23.16 -21.74
CA ARG A 102 4.73 23.52 -22.41
C ARG A 102 5.65 24.43 -21.60
N ARG A 103 5.09 25.35 -20.80
CA ARG A 103 5.86 26.36 -20.02
C ARG A 103 5.98 26.04 -18.53
N ALA A 104 5.12 25.18 -18.00
CA ALA A 104 5.01 24.89 -16.57
C ALA A 104 5.30 23.40 -16.24
N ASN A 105 5.81 22.62 -17.20
CA ASN A 105 6.21 21.24 -16.93
C ASN A 105 7.41 21.21 -15.99
N HIS A 106 7.25 20.52 -14.87
CA HIS A 106 8.31 20.25 -13.92
C HIS A 106 7.92 19.04 -13.09
N TRP A 107 8.92 18.40 -12.48
CA TRP A 107 8.67 17.54 -11.33
C TRP A 107 8.88 18.38 -10.07
N SER A 108 8.13 18.10 -9.01
CA SER A 108 8.41 18.61 -7.66
C SER A 108 9.58 17.85 -7.03
N ALA A 109 10.22 18.46 -6.04
CA ALA A 109 11.39 17.89 -5.37
C ALA A 109 11.12 16.46 -4.91
N ILE A 110 12.08 15.55 -5.16
CA ILE A 110 11.97 14.17 -4.71
C ILE A 110 12.30 14.13 -3.21
N ILE A 111 11.35 13.63 -2.43
CA ILE A 111 11.41 13.52 -0.98
C ILE A 111 11.08 12.10 -0.54
N GLY A 112 11.86 11.56 0.38
CA GLY A 112 11.67 10.23 0.94
C GLY A 112 12.76 9.87 1.93
N GLY A 113 12.76 8.61 2.36
CA GLY A 113 13.76 8.08 3.28
C GLY A 113 13.67 6.55 3.36
N SER A 114 14.74 5.93 3.85
CA SER A 114 14.73 4.51 4.19
C SER A 114 14.01 4.31 5.51
N HIS A 115 12.97 3.47 5.53
CA HIS A 115 12.15 3.24 6.72
C HIS A 115 11.81 1.77 6.91
N SER A 116 11.40 1.44 8.14
CA SER A 116 10.87 0.11 8.47
C SER A 116 9.39 0.00 8.09
N LYS A 117 8.84 -1.23 8.15
CA LYS A 117 7.41 -1.51 7.92
C LYS A 117 6.44 -0.78 8.86
N ASN A 118 6.93 -0.22 9.96
CA ASN A 118 6.10 0.48 10.94
C ASN A 118 5.76 1.91 10.52
N TYR A 119 6.40 2.43 9.47
CA TYR A 119 6.13 3.74 8.91
C TYR A 119 5.62 3.61 7.48
N VAL A 120 4.55 4.32 7.15
CA VAL A 120 3.97 4.38 5.82
C VAL A 120 4.03 5.84 5.37
N LEU A 121 4.83 6.11 4.34
CA LEU A 121 4.98 7.45 3.76
C LEU A 121 3.69 7.87 3.04
N TRP A 122 3.18 6.99 2.19
CA TRP A 122 1.89 7.06 1.50
C TRP A 122 1.53 5.66 1.00
N GLU A 123 0.24 5.39 0.79
CA GLU A 123 -0.24 4.13 0.24
C GLU A 123 -1.50 4.32 -0.61
N TYR A 124 -1.75 3.39 -1.54
CA TYR A 124 -2.95 3.43 -2.36
C TYR A 124 -4.20 3.18 -1.52
N GLY A 125 -5.18 4.09 -1.62
CA GLY A 125 -6.42 4.03 -0.85
C GLY A 125 -6.28 4.56 0.58
N GLY A 126 -5.08 4.93 1.01
CA GLY A 126 -4.83 5.64 2.26
C GLY A 126 -5.12 7.14 2.17
N TYR A 127 -5.22 7.80 3.32
CA TYR A 127 -5.31 9.25 3.40
C TYR A 127 -3.93 9.89 3.30
N ALA A 128 -3.82 11.00 2.57
CA ALA A 128 -2.60 11.79 2.52
C ALA A 128 -2.37 12.51 3.86
N SER A 129 -1.13 12.45 4.37
CA SER A 129 -0.70 13.35 5.46
C SER A 129 -0.64 14.80 4.98
N GLU A 130 -0.46 15.74 5.90
CA GLU A 130 -0.28 17.15 5.54
C GLU A 130 1.00 17.35 4.71
N GLY A 131 2.08 16.62 5.03
CA GLY A 131 3.30 16.59 4.22
C GLY A 131 3.05 16.11 2.79
N VAL A 132 2.35 14.99 2.62
CA VAL A 132 2.01 14.45 1.29
C VAL A 132 1.13 15.42 0.51
N LYS A 133 0.16 16.04 1.19
CA LYS A 133 -0.71 17.06 0.59
C LYS A 133 0.08 18.25 0.05
N GLN A 134 1.03 18.79 0.81
CA GLN A 134 1.84 19.93 0.36
C GLN A 134 2.75 19.58 -0.82
N VAL A 135 3.27 18.35 -0.87
CA VAL A 135 4.03 17.88 -2.04
C VAL A 135 3.11 17.77 -3.26
N ALA A 136 1.91 17.21 -3.10
CA ALA A 136 0.97 17.01 -4.20
C ALA A 136 0.37 18.31 -4.74
N GLU A 137 0.06 19.27 -3.87
CA GLU A 137 -0.63 20.51 -4.26
C GLU A 137 0.33 21.65 -4.60
N LEU A 138 1.46 21.76 -3.87
CA LEU A 138 2.37 22.91 -3.95
C LEU A 138 3.78 22.54 -4.41
N GLY A 139 4.10 21.25 -4.50
CA GLY A 139 5.46 20.77 -4.78
C GLY A 139 6.47 21.08 -3.65
N SER A 140 6.00 21.41 -2.44
CA SER A 140 6.85 21.78 -1.31
C SER A 140 7.21 20.55 -0.46
N PRO A 141 8.50 20.19 -0.34
CA PRO A 141 8.92 19.05 0.47
C PRO A 141 9.08 19.40 1.96
N VAL A 142 8.95 20.67 2.36
CA VAL A 142 9.32 21.16 3.70
C VAL A 142 8.57 20.41 4.80
N LYS A 143 7.24 20.31 4.68
CA LYS A 143 6.43 19.63 5.69
C LYS A 143 6.66 18.13 5.71
N MET A 144 6.88 17.55 4.54
CA MET A 144 7.19 16.12 4.42
C MET A 144 8.54 15.79 5.06
N GLU A 145 9.54 16.64 4.89
CA GLU A 145 10.86 16.50 5.52
C GLU A 145 10.77 16.54 7.05
N GLU A 146 9.92 17.41 7.60
CA GLU A 146 9.62 17.43 9.04
C GLU A 146 8.98 16.12 9.52
N GLU A 147 7.97 15.61 8.82
CA GLU A 147 7.28 14.36 9.17
C GLU A 147 8.23 13.16 9.18
N ILE A 148 9.10 13.06 8.17
CA ILE A 148 10.08 11.96 8.09
C ILE A 148 11.12 12.09 9.22
N ARG A 149 11.62 13.31 9.50
CA ARG A 149 12.61 13.56 10.57
C ARG A 149 12.09 13.21 11.96
N GLN A 150 10.79 13.32 12.18
CA GLN A 150 10.17 12.93 13.45
C GLN A 150 10.16 11.42 13.66
N GLN A 151 10.20 10.64 12.57
CA GLN A 151 10.12 9.18 12.63
C GLN A 151 11.50 8.52 12.64
N PHE A 152 12.46 9.07 11.88
CA PHE A 152 13.82 8.55 11.79
C PHE A 152 14.81 9.60 11.26
N SER A 153 16.10 9.36 11.47
CA SER A 153 17.17 10.30 11.12
C SER A 153 17.56 10.29 9.63
N GLY A 154 17.09 9.31 8.85
CA GLY A 154 17.47 9.09 7.45
C GLY A 154 16.58 9.80 6.41
N VAL A 155 16.55 11.13 6.42
CA VAL A 155 15.72 11.90 5.48
C VAL A 155 16.52 12.35 4.26
N PHE A 156 15.94 12.19 3.07
CA PHE A 156 16.49 12.78 1.86
C PHE A 156 15.46 13.69 1.18
N SER A 157 15.87 14.92 0.91
CA SER A 157 15.15 15.90 0.09
C SER A 157 16.12 16.46 -0.94
N ARG A 158 15.76 16.44 -2.23
CA ARG A 158 16.52 17.19 -3.23
C ARG A 158 15.60 17.80 -4.26
N LYS A 159 15.88 19.08 -4.56
CA LYS A 159 15.19 19.82 -5.61
C LYS A 159 15.30 19.04 -6.91
N SER A 160 14.14 18.75 -7.48
CA SER A 160 14.00 18.25 -8.82
C SER A 160 14.09 19.39 -9.82
N GLY A 161 14.50 19.05 -11.03
CA GLY A 161 14.59 19.92 -12.17
C GLY A 161 13.43 19.73 -13.15
N PRO A 162 13.64 20.09 -14.43
CA PRO A 162 12.60 20.05 -15.46
C PRO A 162 12.00 18.65 -15.64
N ALA A 163 10.75 18.60 -16.12
CA ALA A 163 10.01 17.35 -16.33
C ALA A 163 10.76 16.33 -17.20
N VAL A 164 11.54 16.86 -18.14
CA VAL A 164 12.45 16.14 -19.02
C VAL A 164 13.89 16.47 -18.57
N PRO A 165 14.67 15.49 -18.09
CA PRO A 165 16.05 15.74 -17.71
C PRO A 165 16.88 16.14 -18.95
N PRO A 166 17.77 17.13 -18.86
CA PRO A 166 18.71 17.39 -19.95
C PRO A 166 19.61 16.16 -20.16
N PRO A 167 20.03 15.89 -21.41
CA PRO A 167 20.87 14.73 -21.70
C PRO A 167 22.14 14.76 -20.83
N GLY A 168 22.31 13.74 -19.99
CA GLY A 168 23.47 13.58 -19.12
C GLY A 168 23.32 14.00 -17.65
N ALA A 169 22.15 14.49 -17.20
CA ALA A 169 21.95 14.88 -15.80
C ALA A 169 20.81 14.11 -15.08
N PRO A 170 20.97 12.81 -14.85
CA PRO A 170 20.09 12.08 -13.92
C PRO A 170 20.20 12.65 -12.50
N GLU A 171 19.05 12.77 -11.83
CA GLU A 171 19.01 13.12 -10.41
C GLU A 171 19.28 11.88 -9.58
N PHE A 172 20.24 12.00 -8.66
CA PHE A 172 20.66 10.91 -7.81
C PHE A 172 20.40 11.21 -6.33
N LEU A 173 19.88 10.18 -5.66
CA LEU A 173 19.68 10.08 -4.23
C LEU A 173 20.57 8.96 -3.68
N VAL A 174 21.32 9.20 -2.61
CA VAL A 174 22.05 8.14 -1.90
C VAL A 174 21.20 7.71 -0.70
N LEU A 175 20.78 6.46 -0.69
CA LEU A 175 20.00 5.86 0.39
C LEU A 175 20.88 4.88 1.16
N SER A 176 20.78 4.86 2.49
CA SER A 176 21.41 3.84 3.32
C SER A 176 20.32 2.98 3.96
N LEU A 177 20.33 1.69 3.67
CA LEU A 177 19.46 0.70 4.31
C LEU A 177 20.24 0.09 5.49
N THR A 178 19.61 0.08 6.66
CA THR A 178 20.11 -0.45 7.93
C THR A 178 19.26 -1.62 8.38
#